data_AF-A0AAW0KNP4-F1
#
_entry.id   AF-A0AAW0KNP4-F1
#
_cell.length_a   1.000
_cell.length_b   1.000
_cell.length_c   1.000
_cell.angle_alpha   90.00
_cell.angle_beta   90.00
_cell.angle_gamma   90.00
#
_symmetry.space_group_name_H-M   'P 1'
#
loop_
_entity.id
_entity.type
_entity.pdbx_description
1 polymer ?
#
loop_
_entity_poly.entity_id
_entity_poly.type
_entity_poly.pdbx_seq_one_letter_code
_entity_poly.pdbx_strand_id
1 'polypeptide(L)'
;MELRSNTEPVQDGANSEGSTLQLVPYVAVHMRIEIDWMIHCKKLEQRLNISQICSSKEEIIERVGNIVGLKTPTVVYLAVADSLLEDSSILNGWKEGLLPLEKKKLGVDGIYKKYPYLIQSAIDYEVCLRADVFVGNSFSTFSSLIALERTQKMIKMGVTSSCGMHVRWPSYAYNILGESKGLEAG
;
A
#
# COMPACT_ATOMS: atom_id res chain seq x y z
N MET A 1 -31.48 38.16 56.44
CA MET A 1 -31.93 37.04 55.61
C MET A 1 -30.67 36.42 55.03
N GLU A 2 -30.12 35.42 55.70
CA GLU A 2 -28.99 34.63 55.19
C GLU A 2 -29.39 33.17 55.35
N LEU A 3 -29.58 32.49 54.21
CA LEU A 3 -29.80 31.05 54.13
C LEU A 3 -28.57 30.42 53.46
N ARG A 4 -28.09 29.37 54.11
CA ARG A 4 -26.96 28.48 53.74
C ARG A 4 -27.14 27.85 52.36
N SER A 5 -26.02 27.53 51.69
CA SER A 5 -25.88 26.23 51.02
C SER A 5 -24.42 25.79 50.90
N ASN A 6 -24.12 24.61 51.45
CA ASN A 6 -22.94 23.80 51.10
C ASN A 6 -23.10 23.28 49.67
N THR A 7 -22.01 23.19 48.92
CA THR A 7 -21.99 22.47 47.63
C THR A 7 -20.76 21.57 47.61
N GLU A 8 -21.00 20.26 47.60
CA GLU A 8 -20.01 19.20 47.42
C GLU A 8 -19.46 19.21 45.98
N PRO A 9 -18.24 18.70 45.73
CA PRO A 9 -17.76 18.51 44.38
C PRO A 9 -18.45 17.31 43.73
N VAL A 10 -19.23 17.58 42.69
CA VAL A 10 -19.82 16.59 41.78
C VAL A 10 -18.70 15.83 41.08
N GLN A 11 -18.72 14.50 41.22
CA GLN A 11 -17.97 13.58 40.36
C GLN A 11 -18.54 13.69 38.95
N ASP A 12 -17.78 14.28 38.03
CA ASP A 12 -18.10 14.21 36.61
C ASP A 12 -17.28 13.08 35.99
N GLY A 13 -17.94 11.93 35.87
CA GLY A 13 -17.43 10.75 35.18
C GLY A 13 -17.44 11.00 33.68
N ALA A 14 -16.37 11.59 33.17
CA ALA A 14 -16.07 11.55 31.75
C ALA A 14 -15.19 10.31 31.48
N ASN A 15 -15.81 9.13 31.42
CA ASN A 15 -15.23 8.00 30.71
C ASN A 15 -15.08 8.42 29.24
N SER A 16 -13.91 8.93 28.90
CA SER A 16 -13.47 9.11 27.53
C SER A 16 -13.27 7.71 26.95
N GLU A 17 -14.36 7.11 26.48
CA GLU A 17 -14.29 6.07 25.47
C GLU A 17 -13.73 6.73 24.21
N GLY A 18 -12.40 6.81 24.15
CA GLY A 18 -11.72 7.11 22.92
C GLY A 18 -12.17 6.08 21.90
N SER A 19 -13.02 6.50 20.97
CA SER A 19 -13.34 5.78 19.75
C SER A 19 -12.02 5.30 19.15
N THR A 20 -11.69 4.02 19.39
CA THR A 20 -10.61 3.35 18.69
C THR A 20 -11.06 3.31 17.25
N LEU A 21 -10.62 4.27 16.44
CA LEU A 21 -10.81 4.26 15.00
C LEU A 21 -10.33 2.91 14.49
N GLN A 22 -11.28 2.02 14.19
CA GLN A 22 -10.97 0.70 13.69
C GLN A 22 -10.34 0.91 12.31
N LEU A 23 -9.04 0.68 12.21
CA LEU A 23 -8.32 0.83 10.94
C LEU A 23 -8.95 -0.11 9.92
N VAL A 24 -9.42 0.47 8.81
CA VAL A 24 -9.97 -0.30 7.69
C VAL A 24 -8.80 -0.98 7.00
N PRO A 25 -8.80 -2.32 6.87
CA PRO A 25 -7.70 -3.00 6.23
C PRO A 25 -7.62 -2.65 4.75
N TYR A 26 -6.42 -2.52 4.22
CA TYR A 26 -6.19 -2.13 2.84
C TYR A 26 -4.97 -2.79 2.21
N VAL A 27 -4.99 -2.85 0.89
CA VAL A 27 -3.86 -3.26 0.06
C VAL A 27 -3.16 -1.99 -0.41
N ALA A 28 -1.84 -1.94 -0.30
CA ALA A 28 -1.04 -0.92 -0.96
C ALA A 28 -0.31 -1.52 -2.17
N VAL A 29 -0.43 -0.88 -3.32
CA VAL A 29 0.21 -1.28 -4.57
C VAL A 29 1.17 -0.18 -5.01
N HIS A 30 2.47 -0.49 -5.03
CA HIS A 30 3.48 0.40 -5.61
C HIS A 30 3.60 0.15 -7.11
N MET A 31 3.02 1.03 -7.92
CA MET A 31 2.99 0.89 -9.38
C MET A 31 4.17 1.62 -10.01
N ARG A 32 5.20 0.87 -10.41
CA ARG A 32 6.35 1.41 -11.12
C ARG A 32 6.10 1.39 -12.63
N ILE A 33 5.33 2.35 -13.12
CA ILE A 33 4.89 2.46 -14.53
C ILE A 33 5.15 3.87 -15.13
N GLU A 34 6.02 4.65 -14.49
CA GLU A 34 6.44 5.96 -14.97
C GLU A 34 7.19 5.86 -16.31
N ILE A 35 7.07 6.89 -17.17
CA ILE A 35 7.68 6.89 -18.51
C ILE A 35 9.19 6.59 -18.47
N ASP A 36 9.92 7.24 -17.57
CA ASP A 36 11.37 7.08 -17.42
C ASP A 36 11.73 5.64 -17.02
N TRP A 37 10.95 5.06 -16.11
CA TRP A 37 11.07 3.66 -15.74
C TRP A 37 10.75 2.73 -16.90
N MET A 38 9.66 2.96 -17.63
CA MET A 38 9.27 2.13 -18.77
C MET A 38 10.33 2.13 -19.87
N ILE A 39 10.99 3.27 -20.12
CA ILE A 39 12.13 3.35 -21.04
C ILE A 39 13.33 2.57 -20.50
N HIS A 40 13.63 2.72 -19.20
CA HIS A 40 14.75 2.05 -18.56
C HIS A 40 14.60 0.53 -18.57
N CYS A 41 13.45 0.03 -18.11
CA CYS A 41 13.20 -1.40 -17.99
C CYS A 41 13.22 -2.07 -19.37
N LYS A 42 12.62 -1.48 -20.41
CA LYS A 42 12.60 -2.04 -21.76
C LYS A 42 14.01 -2.19 -22.33
N LYS A 43 14.87 -1.18 -22.14
CA LYS A 43 16.27 -1.23 -22.57
C LYS A 43 17.06 -2.30 -21.81
N LEU A 44 16.79 -2.46 -20.51
CA LEU A 44 17.45 -3.48 -19.70
C LEU A 44 17.02 -4.89 -20.12
N GLU A 45 15.73 -5.12 -20.32
CA GLU A 45 15.15 -6.35 -20.84
C GLU A 45 15.74 -6.75 -22.20
N GLN A 46 15.85 -5.80 -23.13
CA GLN A 46 16.48 -6.02 -24.44
C GLN A 46 17.95 -6.46 -24.32
N ARG A 47 18.71 -5.89 -23.38
CA ARG A 47 20.11 -6.26 -23.16
C ARG A 47 20.27 -7.63 -22.52
N LEU A 48 19.35 -7.99 -21.62
CA LEU A 48 19.38 -9.25 -20.87
C LEU A 48 18.61 -10.39 -21.56
N ASN A 49 17.87 -10.08 -22.63
CA ASN A 49 16.99 -11.01 -23.33
C ASN A 49 15.94 -11.68 -22.42
N ILE A 50 15.28 -10.87 -21.60
CA ILE A 50 14.20 -11.28 -20.68
C ILE A 50 12.99 -10.33 -20.79
N SER A 51 11.85 -10.67 -20.17
CA SER A 51 10.60 -9.87 -20.26
C SER A 51 9.85 -9.78 -18.92
N GLN A 52 10.58 -9.81 -17.80
CA GLN A 52 10.00 -9.93 -16.44
C GLN A 52 10.07 -8.64 -15.63
N ILE A 53 10.83 -7.64 -16.09
CA ILE A 53 11.15 -6.41 -15.35
C ILE A 53 10.03 -5.37 -15.53
N CYS A 54 9.68 -5.10 -16.79
CA CYS A 54 8.61 -4.19 -17.12
C CYS A 54 7.27 -4.84 -16.77
N SER A 55 6.30 -4.02 -16.35
CA SER A 55 4.92 -4.46 -16.27
C SER A 55 4.01 -3.32 -16.68
N SER A 56 2.97 -3.62 -17.47
CA SER A 56 1.95 -2.65 -17.83
C SER A 56 0.97 -2.42 -16.67
N LYS A 57 0.17 -1.36 -16.78
CA LYS A 57 -0.94 -1.10 -15.86
C LYS A 57 -1.88 -2.31 -15.79
N GLU A 58 -2.25 -2.84 -16.94
CA GLU A 58 -3.18 -3.97 -17.10
C GLU A 58 -2.63 -5.24 -16.44
N GLU A 59 -1.35 -5.53 -16.65
CA GLU A 59 -0.69 -6.69 -16.01
C GLU A 59 -0.69 -6.57 -14.49
N ILE A 60 -0.41 -5.38 -13.95
CA ILE A 60 -0.43 -5.15 -12.49
C ILE A 60 -1.85 -5.34 -11.94
N ILE A 61 -2.85 -4.75 -12.59
CA ILE A 61 -4.26 -4.86 -12.17
C ILE A 61 -4.73 -6.31 -12.18
N GLU A 62 -4.41 -7.05 -13.25
CA GLU A 62 -4.74 -8.47 -13.37
C GLU A 62 -4.09 -9.29 -12.25
N ARG A 63 -2.78 -9.09 -12.01
CA ARG A 63 -2.04 -9.82 -10.99
C ARG A 63 -2.53 -9.52 -9.57
N VAL A 64 -2.86 -8.27 -9.25
CA VAL A 64 -3.46 -7.91 -7.95
C VAL A 64 -4.86 -8.52 -7.81
N GLY A 65 -5.66 -8.53 -8.88
CA GLY A 65 -6.98 -9.17 -8.90
C GLY A 65 -6.96 -10.69 -8.70
N ASN A 66 -5.81 -11.32 -8.91
CA ASN A 66 -5.62 -12.77 -8.78
C ASN A 66 -4.95 -13.19 -7.46
N ILE A 67 -4.70 -12.25 -6.53
CA ILE A 67 -4.19 -12.61 -5.19
C ILE A 67 -5.27 -13.40 -4.43
N VAL A 68 -4.96 -14.64 -4.09
CA VAL A 68 -5.85 -15.54 -3.36
C VAL A 68 -6.02 -15.05 -1.92
N GLY A 69 -7.25 -15.08 -1.41
CA GLY A 69 -7.55 -14.74 -0.01
C GLY A 69 -7.70 -13.24 0.27
N LEU A 70 -7.60 -12.37 -0.73
CA LEU A 70 -8.05 -10.98 -0.57
C LEU A 70 -9.55 -10.96 -0.29
N LYS A 71 -9.94 -10.36 0.84
CA LYS A 71 -11.34 -10.11 1.17
C LYS A 71 -11.91 -9.09 0.20
N THR A 72 -13.18 -9.19 -0.17
CA THR A 72 -13.87 -8.14 -0.94
C THR A 72 -15.13 -7.71 -0.18
N PRO A 73 -15.48 -6.40 -0.19
CA PRO A 73 -14.74 -5.29 -0.81
C PRO A 73 -13.43 -4.97 -0.06
N THR A 74 -12.42 -4.48 -0.79
CA THR A 74 -11.13 -4.05 -0.22
C THR A 74 -10.63 -2.77 -0.87
N VAL A 75 -10.13 -1.86 -0.03
CA VAL A 75 -9.47 -0.62 -0.46
C VAL A 75 -8.09 -0.96 -1.03
N VAL A 76 -7.80 -0.42 -2.21
CA VAL A 76 -6.49 -0.55 -2.86
C VAL A 76 -5.87 0.84 -3.00
N TYR A 77 -4.88 1.14 -2.18
CA TYR A 77 -4.11 2.38 -2.28
C TYR A 77 -3.03 2.24 -3.37
N LEU A 78 -2.98 3.21 -4.28
CA LEU A 78 -2.00 3.24 -5.37
C LEU A 78 -0.87 4.22 -5.03
N ALA A 79 0.31 3.67 -4.76
CA ALA A 79 1.56 4.42 -4.63
C ALA A 79 2.21 4.53 -6.02
N VAL A 80 2.01 5.67 -6.66
CA VAL A 80 2.52 5.97 -8.00
C VAL A 80 2.94 7.45 -8.09
N ALA A 81 3.93 7.72 -8.94
CA ALA A 81 4.34 9.08 -9.24
C ALA A 81 3.45 9.66 -10.36
N ASP A 82 2.28 10.16 -9.97
CA ASP A 82 1.21 10.65 -10.86
C ASP A 82 1.69 11.60 -11.97
N SER A 83 2.70 12.43 -11.69
CA SER A 83 3.23 13.42 -12.63
C SER A 83 3.95 12.82 -13.85
N LEU A 84 4.24 11.52 -13.83
CA LEU A 84 5.04 10.83 -14.86
C LEU A 84 4.24 9.73 -15.59
N LEU A 85 2.90 9.73 -15.45
CA LEU A 85 2.02 8.79 -16.12
C LEU A 85 1.59 9.29 -17.51
N GLU A 86 1.64 8.40 -18.51
CA GLU A 86 1.05 8.66 -19.84
C GLU A 86 -0.48 8.60 -19.82
N ASP A 87 -1.04 7.77 -18.92
CA ASP A 87 -2.47 7.48 -18.83
C ASP A 87 -3.00 7.86 -17.44
N SER A 88 -3.95 8.80 -17.42
CA SER A 88 -4.60 9.26 -16.19
C SER A 88 -5.72 8.34 -15.68
N SER A 89 -5.98 7.22 -16.36
CA SER A 89 -7.06 6.28 -16.04
C SER A 89 -6.64 5.12 -15.11
N ILE A 90 -5.68 5.34 -14.22
CA ILE A 90 -5.11 4.30 -13.33
C ILE A 90 -6.14 3.65 -12.38
N LEU A 91 -7.26 4.34 -12.16
CA LEU A 91 -8.37 3.87 -11.31
C LEU A 91 -9.35 2.93 -12.01
N ASN A 92 -9.20 2.69 -13.32
CA ASN A 92 -10.13 1.86 -14.11
C ASN A 92 -9.58 0.44 -14.35
N GLY A 93 -10.48 -0.53 -14.60
CA GLY A 93 -10.11 -1.90 -14.99
C GLY A 93 -9.89 -2.87 -13.83
N TRP A 94 -10.03 -2.42 -12.58
CA TRP A 94 -9.88 -3.26 -11.40
C TRP A 94 -10.98 -4.31 -11.28
N LYS A 95 -10.62 -5.50 -10.79
CA LYS A 95 -11.55 -6.60 -10.52
C LYS A 95 -12.63 -6.17 -9.52
N GLU A 96 -13.84 -6.71 -9.69
CA GLU A 96 -14.98 -6.40 -8.82
C GLU A 96 -14.64 -6.55 -7.33
N GLY A 97 -15.03 -5.55 -6.53
CA GLY A 97 -14.75 -5.49 -5.10
C GLY A 97 -13.39 -4.86 -4.74
N LEU A 98 -12.49 -4.64 -5.69
CA LEU A 98 -11.28 -3.84 -5.47
C LEU A 98 -11.57 -2.36 -5.71
N LEU A 99 -11.30 -1.53 -4.70
CA LEU A 99 -11.64 -0.12 -4.70
C LEU A 99 -10.35 0.72 -4.77
N PRO A 100 -9.86 1.06 -5.99
CA PRO A 100 -8.63 1.82 -6.14
C PRO A 100 -8.79 3.27 -5.68
N LEU A 101 -7.82 3.73 -4.91
CA LEU A 101 -7.69 5.09 -4.39
C LEU A 101 -6.28 5.61 -4.66
N GLU A 102 -6.22 6.78 -5.30
CA GLU A 102 -5.01 7.58 -5.46
C GLU A 102 -5.09 8.85 -4.60
N LYS A 103 -3.96 9.57 -4.49
CA LYS A 103 -3.82 10.80 -3.69
C LYS A 103 -4.88 11.84 -4.00
N LYS A 104 -5.23 11.99 -5.28
CA LYS A 104 -6.27 12.92 -5.75
C LYS A 104 -7.66 12.53 -5.28
N LYS A 105 -8.01 11.24 -5.39
CA LYS A 105 -9.31 10.70 -4.93
C LYS A 105 -9.45 10.74 -3.41
N LEU A 106 -8.33 10.63 -2.69
CA LEU A 106 -8.27 10.82 -1.24
C LEU A 106 -8.34 12.30 -0.81
N GLY A 107 -8.25 13.25 -1.75
CA GLY A 107 -8.25 14.68 -1.43
C GLY A 107 -6.95 15.19 -0.80
N VAL A 108 -5.88 14.41 -0.81
CA VAL A 108 -4.58 14.75 -0.19
C VAL A 108 -3.52 15.21 -1.19
N ASP A 109 -3.80 15.16 -2.49
CA ASP A 109 -2.90 15.61 -3.56
C ASP A 109 -2.36 17.04 -3.34
N GLY A 110 -3.21 17.97 -2.88
CA GLY A 110 -2.81 19.34 -2.55
C GLY A 110 -1.81 19.43 -1.39
N ILE A 111 -1.79 18.44 -0.47
CA ILE A 111 -0.79 18.34 0.60
C ILE A 111 0.52 17.80 0.04
N TYR A 112 0.46 16.74 -0.77
CA TYR A 112 1.63 16.12 -1.40
C TYR A 112 2.40 17.11 -2.26
N LYS A 113 1.68 17.90 -3.07
CA LYS A 113 2.25 18.92 -3.97
C LYS A 113 3.04 20.03 -3.25
N LYS A 114 2.89 20.20 -1.93
CA LYS A 114 3.68 21.16 -1.15
C LYS A 114 5.11 20.69 -0.91
N TYR A 115 5.39 19.41 -1.12
CA TYR A 115 6.67 18.80 -0.78
C TYR A 115 7.44 18.36 -2.03
N PRO A 116 8.78 18.34 -1.98
CA PRO A 116 9.61 17.74 -3.02
C PRO A 116 9.27 16.26 -3.22
N TYR A 117 9.58 15.75 -4.42
CA TYR A 117 9.35 14.36 -4.81
C TYR A 117 9.78 13.34 -3.74
N LEU A 118 10.99 13.48 -3.18
CA LEU A 118 11.50 12.54 -2.18
C LEU A 118 10.65 12.47 -0.91
N ILE A 119 10.05 13.59 -0.50
CA ILE A 119 9.16 13.62 0.67
C ILE A 119 7.80 13.00 0.30
N GLN A 120 7.29 13.23 -0.91
CA GLN A 120 6.10 12.55 -1.39
C GLN A 120 6.30 11.02 -1.40
N SER A 121 7.45 10.55 -1.89
CA SER A 121 7.83 9.14 -1.84
C SER A 121 7.96 8.62 -0.41
N ALA A 122 8.50 9.41 0.53
CA ALA A 122 8.57 9.01 1.93
C ALA A 122 7.17 8.86 2.58
N ILE A 123 6.19 9.67 2.17
CA ILE A 123 4.80 9.49 2.61
C ILE A 123 4.22 8.19 2.02
N ASP A 124 4.39 7.96 0.71
CA ASP A 124 3.95 6.71 0.06
C ASP A 124 4.60 5.49 0.73
N TYR A 125 5.87 5.60 1.13
CA TYR A 125 6.61 4.56 1.86
C TYR A 125 5.93 4.22 3.18
N GLU A 126 5.60 5.24 3.99
CA GLU A 126 4.91 5.03 5.27
C GLU A 126 3.50 4.43 5.09
N VAL A 127 2.76 4.84 4.07
CA VAL A 127 1.46 4.24 3.76
C VAL A 127 1.63 2.78 3.36
N CYS A 128 2.53 2.47 2.44
CA CYS A 128 2.79 1.09 2.01
C CYS A 128 3.28 0.19 3.15
N LEU A 129 4.13 0.75 4.04
CA LEU A 129 4.68 0.02 5.17
C LEU A 129 3.60 -0.40 6.17
N ARG A 130 2.54 0.39 6.32
CA ARG A 130 1.43 0.16 7.26
C ARG A 130 0.28 -0.66 6.68
N ALA A 131 0.28 -0.94 5.38
CA ALA A 131 -0.77 -1.69 4.71
C ALA A 131 -0.85 -3.15 5.21
N ASP A 132 -2.06 -3.71 5.22
CA ASP A 132 -2.26 -5.11 5.57
C ASP A 132 -1.61 -6.03 4.56
N VAL A 133 -1.72 -5.68 3.28
CA VAL A 133 -1.06 -6.36 2.16
C VAL A 133 -0.28 -5.34 1.35
N PHE A 134 0.97 -5.65 1.04
CA PHE A 134 1.78 -4.84 0.14
C PHE A 134 2.03 -5.59 -1.16
N VAL A 135 1.90 -4.91 -2.31
CA VAL A 135 2.24 -5.44 -3.63
C VAL A 135 3.17 -4.46 -4.31
N GLY A 136 4.34 -4.92 -4.78
CA GLY A 136 5.36 -4.05 -5.35
C GLY A 136 6.10 -4.64 -6.55
N ASN A 137 7.00 -3.85 -7.10
CA ASN A 137 7.89 -4.24 -8.19
C ASN A 137 9.17 -4.85 -7.62
N SER A 138 9.56 -6.07 -8.02
CA SER A 138 10.77 -6.73 -7.46
C SER A 138 12.08 -6.05 -7.88
N PHE A 139 12.06 -5.25 -8.94
CA PHE A 139 13.22 -4.51 -9.44
C PHE A 139 13.28 -3.07 -8.93
N SER A 140 12.29 -2.65 -8.12
CA SER A 140 12.30 -1.33 -7.51
C SER A 140 12.96 -1.35 -6.13
N THR A 141 13.96 -0.48 -5.93
CA THR A 141 14.57 -0.24 -4.62
C THR A 141 13.54 0.24 -3.60
N PHE A 142 12.55 1.04 -4.01
CA PHE A 142 11.47 1.51 -3.14
C PHE A 142 10.66 0.33 -2.58
N SER A 143 10.21 -0.58 -3.44
CA SER A 143 9.52 -1.80 -3.01
C SER A 143 10.40 -2.72 -2.16
N SER A 144 11.69 -2.82 -2.51
CA SER A 144 12.65 -3.64 -1.76
C SER A 144 12.84 -3.13 -0.32
N LEU A 145 12.89 -1.81 -0.12
CA LEU A 145 12.97 -1.22 1.23
C LEU A 145 11.72 -1.54 2.06
N ILE A 146 10.53 -1.46 1.47
CA ILE A 146 9.28 -1.80 2.16
C ILE A 146 9.25 -3.28 2.55
N ALA A 147 9.59 -4.17 1.62
CA ALA A 147 9.64 -5.61 1.89
C ALA A 147 10.66 -5.93 3.00
N LEU A 148 11.84 -5.31 2.97
CA LEU A 148 12.87 -5.47 4.00
C LEU A 148 12.37 -5.01 5.38
N GLU A 149 11.80 -3.81 5.48
CA GLU A 149 11.33 -3.26 6.76
C GLU A 149 10.16 -4.07 7.32
N ARG A 150 9.21 -4.51 6.47
CA ARG A 150 8.11 -5.40 6.88
C ARG A 150 8.65 -6.73 7.41
N THR A 151 9.62 -7.31 6.73
CA THR A 151 10.29 -8.55 7.15
C THR A 151 10.99 -8.37 8.50
N GLN A 152 11.77 -7.30 8.67
CA GLN A 152 12.44 -7.00 9.94
C GLN A 152 11.45 -6.79 11.09
N LYS A 153 10.31 -6.11 10.84
CA LYS A 153 9.24 -5.97 11.83
C LYS A 153 8.65 -7.32 12.23
N MET A 154 8.38 -8.20 11.27
CA MET A 154 7.90 -9.55 11.55
C MET A 154 8.90 -10.34 12.41
N ILE A 155 10.19 -10.31 12.07
CA ILE A 155 11.24 -11.00 12.84
C ILE A 155 11.31 -10.47 14.28
N LYS A 156 11.27 -9.15 14.47
CA LYS A 156 11.27 -8.52 15.81
C LYS A 156 10.05 -8.91 16.65
N MET A 157 8.94 -9.26 16.00
CA MET A 157 7.71 -9.72 16.65
C MET A 157 7.70 -11.23 16.95
N GLY A 158 8.82 -11.92 16.70
CA GLY A 158 8.96 -13.35 16.95
C GLY A 158 8.31 -14.24 15.88
N VAL A 159 7.98 -13.69 14.71
CA VAL A 159 7.49 -14.50 13.58
C VAL A 159 8.67 -15.25 12.98
N THR A 160 8.67 -16.58 13.12
CA THR A 160 9.77 -17.46 12.70
C THR A 160 9.64 -18.00 11.27
N SER A 161 8.47 -17.88 10.64
CA SER A 161 8.22 -18.27 9.25
C SER A 161 7.62 -17.10 8.46
N SER A 162 8.34 -16.61 7.46
CA SER A 162 7.89 -15.57 6.53
C SER A 162 7.05 -16.11 5.37
N CYS A 163 6.98 -17.43 5.19
CA CYS A 163 6.30 -18.08 4.06
C CYS A 163 5.04 -18.83 4.54
N GLY A 164 3.90 -18.64 3.86
CA GLY A 164 2.66 -19.39 4.08
C GLY A 164 1.37 -18.55 4.00
N MET A 165 0.21 -19.19 4.09
CA MET A 165 -1.11 -18.53 3.95
C MET A 165 -1.52 -17.65 5.15
N HIS A 166 -0.78 -17.71 6.27
CA HIS A 166 -1.10 -17.01 7.52
C HIS A 166 0.02 -16.04 7.95
N VAL A 167 0.66 -15.37 6.99
CA VAL A 167 1.69 -14.36 7.28
C VAL A 167 1.03 -13.06 7.71
N ARG A 168 1.49 -12.49 8.83
CA ARG A 168 1.07 -11.17 9.30
C ARG A 168 1.81 -10.13 8.46
N TRP A 169 1.11 -9.42 7.57
CA TRP A 169 1.65 -8.44 6.63
C TRP A 169 2.33 -9.02 5.37
N PRO A 170 1.64 -9.81 4.55
CA PRO A 170 2.23 -10.35 3.33
C PRO A 170 2.71 -9.25 2.38
N SER A 171 3.80 -9.55 1.67
CA SER A 171 4.40 -8.71 0.64
C SER A 171 4.55 -9.52 -0.64
N TYR A 172 3.92 -9.05 -1.72
CA TYR A 172 3.89 -9.72 -3.01
C TYR A 172 4.70 -8.91 -4.03
N ALA A 173 5.37 -9.61 -4.94
CA ALA A 173 6.04 -8.99 -6.07
C ALA A 173 5.27 -9.28 -7.36
N TYR A 174 4.70 -8.25 -7.99
CA TYR A 174 3.91 -8.50 -9.20
C TYR A 174 4.75 -8.98 -10.38
N ASN A 175 6.07 -8.77 -10.39
CA ASN A 175 6.97 -9.26 -11.45
C ASN A 175 7.25 -10.76 -11.39
N ILE A 176 6.93 -11.42 -10.28
CA ILE A 176 7.22 -12.83 -10.05
C ILE A 176 5.91 -13.60 -10.15
N LEU A 177 5.81 -14.46 -11.15
CA LEU A 177 4.67 -15.37 -11.31
C LEU A 177 4.80 -16.49 -10.28
N GLY A 178 3.81 -16.65 -9.41
CA GLY A 178 3.72 -17.80 -8.53
C GLY A 178 3.23 -19.06 -9.25
N GLU A 179 3.37 -20.21 -8.59
CA GLU A 179 3.04 -21.54 -9.13
C GLU A 179 1.57 -21.67 -9.64
N SER A 180 0.68 -20.78 -9.21
CA SER A 180 -0.76 -20.81 -9.53
C SER A 180 -1.26 -19.62 -10.36
N LYS A 181 -0.41 -18.98 -11.18
CA LYS A 181 -0.70 -17.69 -11.87
C LYS A 181 -1.05 -16.52 -10.93
N GLY A 182 -1.08 -16.76 -9.62
CA GLY A 182 -1.18 -15.75 -8.56
C GLY A 182 0.20 -15.27 -8.11
N LEU A 183 0.23 -14.26 -7.25
CA LEU A 183 1.48 -13.74 -6.68
C LEU A 183 1.91 -14.54 -5.45
N GLU A 184 3.22 -14.79 -5.31
CA GLU A 184 3.80 -15.40 -4.12
C GLU A 184 4.26 -14.35 -3.11
N ALA A 185 4.04 -14.64 -1.82
CA ALA A 185 4.50 -13.81 -0.72
C ALA A 185 6.00 -14.07 -0.50
N GLY A 186 6.80 -13.00 -0.53
CA GLY A 186 8.23 -13.02 -0.18
C GLY A 186 8.48 -12.86 1.31
#